data_AF-A0A1H0IIS1-F1
#
_entry.id   AF-A0A1H0IIS1-F1
#
_cell.length_a   1.000
_cell.length_b   1.000
_cell.length_c   1.000
_cell.angle_alpha   90.00
_cell.angle_beta   90.00
_cell.angle_gamma   90.00
#
_symmetry.space_group_name_H-M   'P 1'
#
loop_
_entity.id
_entity.type
_entity.pdbx_description
1 polymer ?
#
loop_
_entity_poly.entity_id
_entity_poly.type
_entity_poly.pdbx_seq_one_letter_code
_entity_poly.pdbx_strand_id
1 'polypeptide(L)'
;MTFAGVPLWIPGLAALVPAIVFLFVYPHVAANGLRAWLLRWGHPLAWVLISAAAFVGYRFSGELAYYTALAGLTAFLGFFGAWSTATQAEG
;
A
#
# COMPACT_ATOMS: atom_id res chain seq x y z
N MET A 1 7.76 -19.85 -5.77
CA MET A 1 8.76 -19.00 -5.09
C MET A 1 8.36 -18.83 -3.63
N THR A 2 9.28 -19.07 -2.71
CA THR A 2 9.07 -19.03 -1.24
C THR A 2 10.05 -18.04 -0.63
N PHE A 3 9.63 -17.29 0.39
CA PHE A 3 10.52 -16.47 1.21
C PHE A 3 10.60 -17.08 2.61
N ALA A 4 11.80 -17.41 3.09
CA ALA A 4 12.01 -18.08 4.39
C ALA A 4 11.16 -19.36 4.60
N GLY A 5 10.95 -20.14 3.52
CA GLY A 5 10.10 -21.34 3.54
C GLY A 5 8.60 -21.08 3.43
N VAL A 6 8.16 -19.82 3.44
CA VAL A 6 6.74 -19.43 3.32
C VAL A 6 6.41 -19.12 1.85
N PRO A 7 5.36 -19.73 1.28
CA PRO A 7 4.85 -19.36 -0.04
C PRO A 7 4.43 -17.88 -0.08
N LEU A 8 4.89 -17.13 -1.10
CA LEU A 8 4.65 -15.68 -1.23
C LEU A 8 3.17 -15.28 -1.30
N TRP A 9 2.26 -16.19 -1.67
CA TRP A 9 0.82 -15.90 -1.66
C TRP A 9 0.26 -15.70 -0.24
N ILE A 10 0.87 -16.29 0.79
CA ILE A 10 0.43 -16.16 2.19
C ILE A 10 0.63 -14.72 2.70
N PRO A 11 1.83 -14.12 2.65
CA PRO A 11 1.99 -12.71 3.01
C PRO A 11 1.22 -11.78 2.07
N GLY A 12 1.01 -12.17 0.80
CA GLY A 12 0.12 -11.45 -0.12
C GLY A 12 -1.32 -11.36 0.37
N LEU A 13 -1.90 -12.45 0.87
CA LEU A 13 -3.22 -12.45 1.49
C LEU A 13 -3.25 -11.67 2.80
N ALA A 14 -2.21 -11.82 3.64
CA ALA A 14 -2.12 -11.07 4.89
C ALA A 14 -2.09 -9.54 4.64
N ALA A 15 -1.43 -9.08 3.57
CA ALA A 15 -1.40 -7.68 3.16
C ALA A 15 -2.76 -7.14 2.67
N LEU A 16 -3.70 -8.00 2.26
CA LEU A 16 -5.05 -7.55 1.89
C LEU A 16 -5.90 -7.16 3.10
N VAL A 17 -5.63 -7.73 4.27
CA VAL A 17 -6.37 -7.42 5.50
C VAL A 17 -6.28 -5.92 5.84
N PRO A 18 -5.10 -5.30 5.97
CA PRO A 18 -5.01 -3.86 6.20
C PRO A 18 -5.56 -3.07 5.01
N ALA A 19 -5.38 -3.51 3.76
CA ALA A 19 -5.97 -2.83 2.61
C ALA A 19 -7.49 -2.70 2.74
N ILE A 20 -8.20 -3.80 3.07
CA ILE A 20 -9.66 -3.83 3.24
C ILE A 20 -10.10 -2.93 4.39
N VAL A 21 -9.42 -3.00 5.54
CA VAL A 21 -9.76 -2.19 6.72
C VAL A 21 -9.65 -0.69 6.39
N PHE A 22 -8.56 -0.27 5.76
CA PHE A 22 -8.37 1.14 5.40
C PHE A 22 -9.27 1.60 4.24
N LEU A 23 -9.68 0.71 3.34
CA LEU A 23 -10.58 1.04 2.24
C LEU A 23 -12.04 1.19 2.69
N PHE A 24 -12.51 0.30 3.58
CA PHE A 24 -13.94 0.16 3.87
C PHE A 24 -14.36 0.58 5.28
N VAL A 25 -13.47 0.48 6.29
CA VAL A 25 -13.83 0.71 7.70
C VAL A 25 -13.43 2.10 8.17
N TYR A 26 -12.33 2.66 7.64
CA TYR A 26 -11.86 3.97 8.07
C TYR A 26 -12.78 5.09 7.54
N PRO A 27 -13.23 6.03 8.38
CA PRO A 27 -14.15 7.08 7.96
C PRO A 27 -13.55 7.97 6.88
N HIS A 28 -14.26 8.10 5.77
CA HIS A 28 -13.85 8.89 4.61
C HIS A 28 -14.42 10.30 4.71
N VAL A 29 -13.58 11.26 5.08
CA VAL A 29 -13.89 12.69 4.86
C VAL A 29 -13.80 13.02 3.38
N ALA A 30 -14.59 13.99 2.91
CA ALA A 30 -14.49 14.49 1.55
C ALA A 30 -13.07 15.01 1.31
N ALA A 31 -12.31 14.32 0.45
CA ALA A 31 -10.92 14.63 0.19
C ALA A 31 -10.86 15.68 -0.94
N ASN A 32 -10.65 16.94 -0.56
CA ASN A 32 -10.40 18.02 -1.52
C ASN A 32 -8.90 18.26 -1.67
N GLY A 33 -8.36 18.05 -2.87
CA GLY A 33 -6.96 18.29 -3.22
C GLY A 33 -6.02 17.08 -3.05
N LEU A 34 -4.80 17.21 -3.60
CA LEU A 34 -3.81 16.13 -3.69
C LEU A 34 -3.39 15.58 -2.33
N ARG A 35 -3.18 16.44 -1.33
CA ARG A 35 -2.79 16.03 0.02
C ARG A 35 -3.86 15.18 0.71
N ALA A 36 -5.13 15.61 0.64
CA ALA A 36 -6.25 14.86 1.20
C ALA A 36 -6.45 13.53 0.46
N TRP A 37 -6.24 13.51 -0.86
CA TRP A 37 -6.27 12.28 -1.66
C TRP A 37 -5.17 11.30 -1.24
N LEU A 38 -3.93 11.77 -1.04
CA LEU A 38 -2.81 10.94 -0.59
C LEU A 38 -3.03 10.38 0.81
N LEU A 39 -3.54 11.18 1.74
CA LEU A 39 -3.88 10.72 3.09
C LEU A 39 -5.01 9.68 3.09
N ARG A 40 -5.96 9.80 2.16
CA ARG A 40 -7.08 8.87 2.03
C ARG A 40 -6.70 7.56 1.33
N TRP A 41 -5.98 7.65 0.22
CA TRP A 41 -5.78 6.50 -0.68
C TRP A 41 -4.36 5.96 -0.70
N GLY A 42 -3.34 6.75 -0.31
CA GLY A 42 -1.94 6.34 -0.43
C GLY A 42 -1.60 5.09 0.40
N HIS A 43 -2.09 5.03 1.64
CA HIS A 43 -1.89 3.88 2.52
C HIS A 43 -2.59 2.59 2.05
N PRO A 44 -3.91 2.57 1.77
CA PRO A 44 -4.56 1.36 1.25
C PRO A 44 -4.00 0.95 -0.12
N LEU A 45 -3.65 1.91 -0.99
CA LEU A 45 -3.05 1.62 -2.29
C LEU A 45 -1.68 0.93 -2.15
N ALA A 46 -0.86 1.35 -1.19
CA ALA A 46 0.41 0.68 -0.89
C ALA A 46 0.20 -0.79 -0.49
N TRP A 47 -0.77 -1.08 0.37
CA TRP A 47 -1.09 -2.46 0.77
C TRP A 47 -1.62 -3.32 -0.37
N VAL A 48 -2.48 -2.76 -1.24
CA VAL A 48 -2.95 -3.44 -2.45
C VAL A 48 -1.78 -3.77 -3.38
N LEU A 49 -0.87 -2.83 -3.60
CA LEU A 49 0.30 -3.02 -4.47
C LEU A 49 1.30 -4.02 -3.90
N ILE A 50 1.50 -4.06 -2.59
CA ILE A 50 2.32 -5.08 -1.92
C ILE A 50 1.70 -6.47 -2.08
N SER A 51 0.38 -6.58 -1.91
CA SER A 51 -0.34 -7.85 -2.16
C SER A 51 -0.20 -8.28 -3.62
N ALA A 52 -0.43 -7.36 -4.56
CA ALA A 52 -0.28 -7.61 -5.98
C ALA A 52 1.15 -8.07 -6.33
N ALA A 53 2.18 -7.41 -5.78
CA ALA A 53 3.57 -7.80 -5.98
C ALA A 53 3.85 -9.25 -5.51
N ALA A 54 3.29 -9.65 -4.37
CA ALA A 54 3.44 -10.99 -3.83
C ALA A 54 2.78 -12.06 -4.72
N PHE A 55 1.57 -11.78 -5.26
CA PHE A 55 0.90 -12.68 -6.21
C PHE A 55 1.61 -12.72 -7.58
N VAL A 56 2.04 -11.56 -8.09
CA VAL A 56 2.76 -11.45 -9.35
C VAL A 56 4.10 -12.19 -9.29
N GLY A 57 4.84 -12.04 -8.19
CA GLY A 57 6.09 -12.75 -7.96
C GLY A 57 5.91 -14.25 -7.75
N TYR A 58 4.77 -14.67 -7.21
CA TYR A 58 4.45 -16.10 -7.11
C TYR A 58 4.11 -16.74 -8.47
N ARG A 59 3.36 -16.03 -9.34
CA ARG A 59 2.70 -16.64 -10.51
C ARG A 59 3.30 -16.29 -11.87
N PHE A 60 3.94 -15.13 -12.02
CA PHE A 60 4.30 -14.56 -13.32
C PHE A 60 5.80 -14.26 -13.46
N SER A 61 6.33 -13.26 -12.73
CA SER A 61 7.72 -12.81 -12.89
C SER A 61 8.20 -12.04 -11.66
N GLY A 62 9.44 -12.29 -11.26
CA GLY A 62 10.12 -11.53 -10.20
C GLY A 62 10.37 -10.07 -10.59
N GLU A 63 10.59 -9.77 -11.87
CA GLU A 63 10.82 -8.41 -12.36
C GLU A 63 9.55 -7.55 -12.24
N LEU A 64 8.39 -8.10 -12.65
CA LEU A 64 7.10 -7.43 -12.49
C LEU A 64 6.75 -7.24 -11.00
N ALA A 65 7.07 -8.23 -10.16
CA ALA A 65 6.89 -8.14 -8.72
C ALA A 65 7.72 -7.00 -8.12
N TYR A 66 8.98 -6.84 -8.56
CA TYR A 66 9.85 -5.76 -8.14
C TYR A 66 9.29 -4.38 -8.49
N TYR A 67 8.87 -4.16 -9.74
CA TYR A 67 8.28 -2.88 -10.14
C TYR A 67 6.95 -2.59 -9.45
N THR A 68 6.14 -3.62 -9.19
CA THR A 68 4.88 -3.48 -8.44
C THR A 68 5.15 -3.12 -6.98
N ALA A 69 6.18 -3.72 -6.36
CA ALA A 69 6.59 -3.38 -5.01
C ALA A 69 7.14 -1.94 -4.92
N LEU A 70 7.90 -1.49 -5.92
CA LEU A 70 8.36 -0.10 -6.03
C LEU A 70 7.19 0.88 -6.11
N ALA A 71 6.17 0.59 -6.92
CA ALA A 71 4.97 1.41 -6.99
C ALA A 71 4.25 1.49 -5.63
N GLY A 72 4.18 0.36 -4.91
CA GLY A 72 3.64 0.31 -3.54
C GLY A 72 4.45 1.16 -2.57
N LEU A 73 5.78 1.11 -2.65
CA LEU A 73 6.67 1.96 -1.86
C LEU A 73 6.43 3.45 -2.16
N THR A 74 6.30 3.83 -3.43
CA THR A 74 6.00 5.22 -3.81
C THR A 74 4.66 5.69 -3.25
N ALA A 75 3.61 4.86 -3.30
CA ALA A 75 2.33 5.18 -2.70
C ALA A 75 2.44 5.39 -1.18
N PHE A 76 3.22 4.55 -0.50
CA PHE A 76 3.49 4.66 0.94
C PHE A 76 4.27 5.94 1.28
N LEU A 77 5.30 6.28 0.51
CA LEU A 77 6.08 7.50 0.70
C LEU A 77 5.23 8.75 0.45
N GLY A 78 4.35 8.72 -0.55
CA GLY A 78 3.40 9.81 -0.81
C GLY A 78 2.43 10.02 0.36
N PHE A 79 1.91 8.94 0.94
CA PHE A 79 1.12 9.00 2.17
C PHE A 79 1.94 9.58 3.34
N PHE A 80 3.15 9.08 3.57
CA PHE A 80 3.99 9.51 4.68
C PHE A 80 4.39 10.99 4.57
N GLY A 81 4.73 11.46 3.37
CA GLY A 81 5.01 12.88 3.12
C GLY A 81 3.79 13.78 3.32
N ALA A 82 2.60 13.32 2.92
CA ALA A 82 1.35 14.05 3.20
C ALA A 82 1.01 14.08 4.70
N TRP A 83 1.38 13.03 5.44
CA TRP A 83 1.17 12.92 6.88
C TRP A 83 2.17 13.76 7.69
N SER A 84 3.46 13.72 7.36
CA SER A 84 4.49 14.51 8.07
C SER A 84 4.27 16.01 7.95
N THR A 85 3.79 16.48 6.79
CA THR A 85 3.41 17.88 6.58
C THR A 85 2.09 18.25 7.27
N ALA A 86 1.24 17.28 7.61
CA ALA A 86 0.05 17.50 8.42
C ALA A 86 0.40 17.83 9.87
N THR A 87 1.27 17.03 10.46
CA THR A 87 1.64 17.16 11.87
C THR A 87 2.40 18.44 12.18
N GLN A 88 3.10 19.03 11.20
CA GLN A 88 3.79 20.31 11.40
C GLN A 88 2.88 21.54 11.31
N ALA A 89 1.70 21.43 10.72
CA ALA A 89 0.76 22.55 10.62
C ALA A 89 -0.08 22.74 11.90
N GLU A 90 -0.08 21.76 12.80
CA GLU A 90 -0.89 21.73 14.03
C GLU A 90 -0.07 21.97 15.31
N GLY A 91 1.25 22.22 15.21
CA GLY A 91 2.14 22.51 16.34
C GLY A 91 2.76 23.88 16.27
#